data_AF-A0A9D2GVE2-F1
#
_entry.id   AF-A0A9D2GVE2-F1
#
_cell.length_a   1.000
_cell.length_b   1.000
_cell.length_c   1.000
_cell.angle_alpha   90.00
_cell.angle_beta   90.00
_cell.angle_gamma   90.00
#
_symmetry.space_group_name_H-M   'P 1'
#
loop_
_entity.id
_entity.type
_entity.pdbx_description
1 polymer ?
#
loop_
_entity_poly.entity_id
_entity_poly.type
_entity_poly.pdbx_seq_one_letter_code
_entity_poly.pdbx_strand_id
1 'polypeptide(L)'
;MGNTLIILLSYILNFILIILIISLIIRIRNVERKLINFSPTEAYSILENMHEMVLESQRLADSLEAAIKSKEAVLEDLSDLVDEKILRYEKISGEKYTYKQPEKKEPVKNIIPEVKKEAAANIQEIKEQEQVKQPETKKDLKSKILELSNSGKASIDIARELGISITEVQLALRLTPKG
;
A
#
# COMPACT_ATOMS: atom_id res chain seq x y z
N MET A 1 -18.74 -67.51 11.56
CA MET A 1 -18.67 -66.48 10.49
C MET A 1 -18.35 -65.07 10.99
N GLY A 2 -18.54 -64.73 12.28
CA GLY A 2 -18.21 -63.39 12.80
C GLY A 2 -16.72 -63.04 12.74
N ASN A 3 -15.83 -63.96 13.12
CA ASN A 3 -14.39 -63.68 13.23
C ASN A 3 -13.73 -63.39 11.88
N THR A 4 -14.13 -64.09 10.82
CA THR A 4 -13.63 -63.84 9.44
C THR A 4 -14.08 -62.47 8.92
N LEU A 5 -15.28 -62.03 9.31
CA LEU A 5 -15.84 -60.71 8.94
C LEU A 5 -15.09 -59.57 9.65
N ILE A 6 -14.76 -59.76 10.94
CA ILE A 6 -13.96 -58.80 11.73
C ILE A 6 -12.55 -58.65 11.15
N ILE A 7 -11.91 -59.76 10.75
CA ILE A 7 -10.58 -59.73 10.11
C ILE A 7 -10.64 -58.96 8.78
N LEU A 8 -11.66 -59.21 7.95
CA LEU A 8 -11.84 -58.50 6.68
C LEU A 8 -12.05 -56.99 6.89
N LEU A 9 -12.87 -56.61 7.88
CA LEU A 9 -13.12 -55.20 8.22
C LEU A 9 -11.82 -54.49 8.69
N SER A 10 -10.98 -55.18 9.45
CA SER A 10 -9.67 -54.66 9.88
C SER A 10 -8.74 -54.40 8.71
N TYR A 11 -8.73 -55.26 7.68
CA TYR A 11 -7.93 -55.04 6.47
C TYR A 11 -8.42 -53.83 5.67
N ILE A 12 -9.74 -53.65 5.53
CA ILE A 12 -10.32 -52.49 4.83
C ILE A 12 -9.96 -51.19 5.56
N LEU A 13 -10.06 -51.17 6.89
CA LEU A 13 -9.71 -50.00 7.69
C LEU A 13 -8.23 -49.64 7.54
N ASN A 14 -7.33 -50.63 7.56
CA ASN A 14 -5.90 -50.42 7.30
C ASN A 14 -5.63 -49.90 5.89
N PHE A 15 -6.35 -50.38 4.88
CA PHE A 15 -6.20 -49.91 3.51
C PHE A 15 -6.58 -48.42 3.38
N ILE A 16 -7.68 -48.00 4.02
CA ILE A 16 -8.10 -46.60 4.06
C ILE A 16 -7.05 -45.74 4.77
N LEU A 17 -6.47 -46.24 5.88
CA LEU A 17 -5.42 -45.54 6.60
C LEU A 17 -4.18 -45.31 5.71
N ILE A 18 -3.78 -46.32 4.93
CA ILE A 18 -2.65 -46.22 4.00
C ILE A 18 -2.92 -45.16 2.92
N ILE A 19 -4.12 -45.11 2.35
CA ILE A 19 -4.51 -44.08 1.37
C ILE A 19 -4.40 -42.68 1.99
N LEU A 20 -4.83 -42.52 3.24
CA LEU A 20 -4.77 -41.24 3.94
C LEU A 20 -3.32 -40.80 4.16
N ILE A 21 -2.43 -41.72 4.57
CA ILE A 21 -1.00 -41.44 4.73
C ILE A 21 -0.36 -41.04 3.38
N ILE A 22 -0.65 -41.76 2.30
CA ILE A 22 -0.13 -41.46 0.96
C ILE A 22 -0.60 -40.07 0.51
N SER A 23 -1.88 -39.74 0.72
CA SER A 23 -2.44 -38.42 0.42
C SER A 23 -1.71 -37.30 1.19
N LEU A 24 -1.42 -37.53 2.47
CA LEU A 24 -0.66 -36.59 3.29
C LEU A 24 0.75 -36.38 2.75
N ILE A 25 1.46 -37.46 2.40
CA ILE A 25 2.82 -37.40 1.83
C ILE A 25 2.82 -36.62 0.51
N ILE A 26 1.82 -36.85 -0.36
CA ILE A 26 1.69 -36.10 -1.62
C ILE A 26 1.49 -34.61 -1.33
N ARG A 27 0.64 -34.27 -0.37
CA ARG A 27 0.35 -32.87 0.00
C ARG A 27 1.59 -32.18 0.59
N ILE A 28 2.33 -32.87 1.45
CA ILE A 28 3.60 -32.39 2.00
C ILE A 28 4.61 -32.14 0.88
N ARG A 29 4.81 -33.10 -0.03
CA ARG A 29 5.72 -32.93 -1.18
C ARG A 29 5.31 -31.81 -2.14
N ASN A 30 4.01 -31.55 -2.26
CA ASN A 30 3.51 -30.43 -3.07
C ASN A 30 3.81 -29.09 -2.38
N VAL A 31 3.68 -29.02 -1.06
CA VAL A 31 4.05 -27.85 -0.26
C VAL A 31 5.56 -27.64 -0.28
N GLU A 32 6.37 -28.69 -0.09
CA GLU A 32 7.83 -28.64 -0.22
C GLU A 32 8.26 -28.13 -1.58
N ARG A 33 7.66 -28.60 -2.69
CA ARG A 33 7.96 -28.08 -4.03
C ARG A 33 7.63 -26.59 -4.16
N LYS A 34 6.53 -26.12 -3.57
CA LYS A 34 6.19 -24.70 -3.55
C LYS A 34 7.14 -23.87 -2.68
N LEU A 35 7.64 -24.41 -1.57
CA LEU A 35 8.65 -23.79 -0.72
C LEU A 35 10.04 -23.76 -1.38
N ILE A 36 10.42 -24.82 -2.09
CA ILE A 36 11.68 -24.88 -2.86
C ILE A 36 11.65 -23.88 -4.03
N ASN A 37 10.47 -23.64 -4.62
CA ASN A 37 10.31 -22.60 -5.64
C ASN A 37 10.34 -21.17 -5.07
N PHE A 38 10.24 -20.99 -3.75
CA PHE A 38 10.59 -19.74 -3.08
C PHE A 38 12.12 -19.74 -2.91
N SER A 39 12.83 -19.38 -3.98
CA SER A 39 14.29 -19.35 -3.96
C SER A 39 14.76 -18.42 -2.84
N PRO A 40 15.78 -18.79 -2.04
CA PRO A 40 16.40 -17.88 -1.08
C PRO A 40 16.76 -16.54 -1.72
N THR A 41 17.13 -16.54 -3.00
CA THR A 41 17.43 -15.35 -3.80
C THR A 41 16.25 -14.37 -3.90
N GLU A 42 15.03 -14.87 -4.07
CA GLU A 42 13.83 -14.02 -4.09
C GLU A 42 13.55 -13.45 -2.70
N ALA A 43 13.70 -14.26 -1.65
CA ALA A 43 13.58 -13.80 -0.27
C ALA A 43 14.60 -12.70 0.07
N TYR A 44 15.86 -12.82 -0.39
CA TYR A 44 16.87 -11.77 -0.25
C TYR A 44 16.53 -10.52 -1.06
N SER A 45 16.00 -10.64 -2.27
CA SER A 45 15.58 -9.48 -3.07
C SER A 45 14.41 -8.73 -2.45
N ILE A 46 13.46 -9.45 -1.84
CA ILE A 46 12.34 -8.86 -1.10
C ILE A 46 12.86 -8.20 0.18
N LEU A 47 13.79 -8.85 0.88
CA LEU A 47 14.41 -8.30 2.08
C LEU A 47 15.16 -7.01 1.79
N GLU A 48 15.92 -6.96 0.70
CA GLU A 48 16.66 -5.76 0.28
C GLU A 48 15.70 -4.62 -0.06
N ASN A 49 14.66 -4.90 -0.86
CA ASN A 49 13.64 -3.90 -1.17
C ASN A 49 12.91 -3.39 0.08
N MET A 50 12.63 -4.28 1.04
CA MET A 50 12.04 -3.88 2.32
C MET A 50 13.01 -3.04 3.16
N HIS A 51 14.29 -3.38 3.17
CA HIS A 51 15.31 -2.61 3.89
C HIS A 51 15.48 -1.22 3.28
N GLU A 52 15.53 -1.11 1.95
CA GLU A 52 15.59 0.16 1.23
C GLU A 52 14.34 1.02 1.52
N MET A 53 13.15 0.41 1.50
CA MET A 53 11.91 1.09 1.85
C MET A 53 11.90 1.59 3.30
N VAL A 54 12.41 0.81 4.25
CA VAL A 54 12.54 1.24 5.66
C VAL A 54 13.50 2.42 5.77
N LEU A 55 14.63 2.37 5.06
CA LEU A 55 15.61 3.45 5.04
C LEU A 55 15.02 4.74 4.48
N GLU A 56 14.24 4.65 3.39
CA GLU A 56 13.54 5.79 2.81
C GLU A 56 12.47 6.35 3.76
N SER A 57 11.73 5.47 4.45
CA SER A 57 10.76 5.89 5.47
C SER A 57 11.42 6.63 6.64
N GLN A 58 12.61 6.21 7.05
CA GLN A 58 13.38 6.88 8.10
C GLN A 58 13.84 8.27 7.63
N ARG A 59 14.37 8.37 6.41
CA ARG A 59 14.74 9.67 5.82
C ARG A 59 13.55 10.62 5.71
N LEU A 60 12.37 10.11 5.35
CA LEU A 60 11.14 10.88 5.32
C LEU A 60 10.73 11.35 6.71
N ALA A 61 10.85 10.49 7.73
CA ALA A 61 10.58 10.86 9.12
C ALA A 61 11.52 11.97 9.60
N ASP A 62 12.83 11.84 9.35
CA ASP A 62 13.83 12.85 9.71
C ASP A 62 13.56 14.20 9.00
N SER A 63 13.21 14.15 7.71
CA SER A 63 12.83 15.35 6.96
C SER A 63 11.55 15.99 7.50
N LEU A 64 10.58 15.17 7.94
CA LEU A 64 9.34 15.68 8.51
C LEU A 64 9.59 16.34 9.87
N GLU A 65 10.44 15.74 10.70
CA GLU A 65 10.83 16.30 12.00
C GLU A 65 11.57 17.62 11.83
N ALA A 66 12.50 17.72 10.87
CA ALA A 66 13.16 18.98 10.53
C ALA A 66 12.16 20.05 10.06
N ALA A 67 11.20 19.67 9.22
CA ALA A 67 10.16 20.58 8.74
C ALA A 67 9.26 21.06 9.89
N ILE A 68 8.86 20.19 10.81
CA ILE A 68 8.08 20.55 12.00
C ILE A 68 8.86 21.55 12.85
N LYS A 69 10.12 21.25 13.17
CA LYS A 69 10.97 22.14 13.96
C LYS A 69 11.14 23.53 13.33
N SER A 70 11.28 23.59 12.00
CA SER A 70 11.34 24.88 11.29
C SER A 70 10.04 25.67 11.41
N LYS A 71 8.88 25.00 11.35
CA LYS A 71 7.57 25.63 11.52
C LYS A 71 7.34 26.08 12.96
N GLU A 72 7.80 25.31 13.93
CA GLU A 72 7.77 25.70 15.35
C GLU A 72 8.59 26.96 15.59
N ALA A 73 9.80 27.05 15.04
CA ALA A 73 10.64 28.26 15.13
C ALA A 73 9.96 29.48 14.51
N VAL A 74 9.33 29.34 13.34
CA VAL A 74 8.57 30.45 12.72
C VAL A 74 7.36 30.85 13.57
N LEU A 75 6.68 29.88 14.21
CA LEU A 75 5.57 30.18 15.11
C LEU A 75 6.05 30.89 16.38
N GLU A 76 7.23 30.54 16.89
CA GLU A 76 7.90 31.23 18.00
C GLU A 76 8.21 32.69 17.60
N ASP A 77 8.88 32.91 16.46
CA ASP A 77 9.18 34.25 15.95
C ASP A 77 7.91 35.10 15.75
N LEU A 78 6.84 34.50 15.24
CA LEU A 78 5.55 35.18 15.07
C LEU A 78 4.89 35.51 16.41
N SER A 79 5.01 34.63 17.40
CA SER A 79 4.51 34.89 18.76
C SER A 79 5.23 36.07 19.37
N ASP A 80 6.57 36.08 19.30
CA ASP A 80 7.40 37.18 19.80
C ASP A 80 7.06 38.51 19.12
N LEU A 81 6.87 38.49 17.80
CA LEU A 81 6.49 39.69 17.05
C LEU A 81 5.10 40.21 17.43
N VAL A 82 4.15 39.31 17.70
CA VAL A 82 2.81 39.68 18.18
C VAL A 82 2.90 40.31 19.56
N ASP A 83 3.65 39.71 20.48
CA ASP A 83 3.86 40.24 21.82
C ASP A 83 4.54 41.62 21.79
N GLU A 84 5.56 41.81 20.94
CA GLU A 84 6.20 43.11 20.74
C GLU A 84 5.23 44.16 20.20
N LYS A 85 4.39 43.79 19.22
CA LYS A 85 3.36 44.69 18.68
C LYS A 85 2.32 45.04 19.73
N ILE A 86 1.85 44.09 20.54
CA ILE A 86 0.90 44.34 21.63
C ILE A 86 1.50 45.34 22.62
N LEU A 87 2.75 45.13 23.05
CA LEU A 87 3.47 46.05 23.95
C LEU A 87 3.62 47.45 23.35
N ARG A 88 3.88 47.56 22.04
CA ARG A 88 3.95 48.85 21.35
C ARG A 88 2.59 49.54 21.30
N TYR A 89 1.51 48.82 21.01
CA TYR A 89 0.16 49.39 20.99
C TYR A 89 -0.32 49.84 22.37
N GLU A 90 -0.03 49.07 23.43
CA GLU A 90 -0.34 49.45 24.82
C GLU A 90 0.35 50.76 25.21
N LYS A 91 1.63 50.95 24.83
CA LYS A 91 2.38 52.19 25.09
C LYS A 91 1.83 53.40 24.35
N ILE A 92 1.23 53.21 23.18
CA ILE A 92 0.76 54.30 22.30
C ILE A 92 -0.70 54.69 22.61
N SER A 93 -1.59 53.72 22.89
CA SER A 93 -3.01 54.01 23.09
C SER A 93 -3.40 54.29 24.55
N GLY A 94 -2.58 53.88 25.52
CA GLY A 94 -2.88 54.04 26.95
C GLY A 94 -3.99 53.13 27.48
N GLU A 95 -4.60 52.30 26.62
CA GLU A 95 -5.53 51.25 27.02
C GLU A 95 -4.78 49.91 27.18
N LYS A 96 -5.03 49.21 28.30
CA LYS A 96 -4.51 47.85 28.50
C LYS A 96 -5.25 46.88 27.59
N TYR A 97 -4.58 46.40 26.55
CA TYR A 97 -5.11 45.34 25.71
C TYR A 97 -4.90 43.99 26.40
N THR A 98 -5.98 43.43 26.96
CA THR A 98 -5.96 42.06 27.48
C THR A 98 -5.96 41.10 26.30
N TYR A 99 -4.79 40.59 25.93
CA TYR A 99 -4.70 39.44 25.04
C TYR A 99 -5.33 38.24 25.76
N LYS A 100 -6.47 37.76 25.26
CA LYS A 100 -6.91 36.41 25.60
C LYS A 100 -5.92 35.48 24.93
N GLN A 101 -4.94 34.98 25.69
CA GLN A 101 -4.14 33.84 25.23
C GLN A 101 -5.12 32.81 24.67
N PRO A 102 -4.94 32.33 23.42
CA PRO A 102 -5.60 31.09 23.05
C PRO A 102 -5.10 30.09 24.07
N GLU A 103 -6.02 29.55 24.88
CA GLU A 103 -5.73 28.49 25.85
C GLU A 103 -4.78 27.50 25.16
N LYS A 104 -3.68 27.20 25.85
CA LYS A 104 -2.73 26.16 25.44
C LYS A 104 -3.57 24.90 25.26
N LYS A 105 -4.01 24.64 24.02
CA LYS A 105 -4.78 23.45 23.71
C LYS A 105 -3.85 22.33 24.09
N GLU A 106 -4.24 21.56 25.10
CA GLU A 106 -3.59 20.29 25.43
C GLU A 106 -3.25 19.57 24.12
N PRO A 107 -2.09 18.88 24.03
CA PRO A 107 -1.66 18.23 22.81
C PRO A 107 -2.86 17.50 22.23
N VAL A 108 -3.35 17.98 21.08
CA VAL A 108 -4.62 17.54 20.51
C VAL A 108 -4.41 16.08 20.12
N LYS A 109 -4.65 15.17 21.06
CA LYS A 109 -4.72 13.72 20.87
C LYS A 109 -5.76 13.34 19.82
N ASN A 110 -6.58 14.31 19.42
CA ASN A 110 -7.66 14.19 18.46
C ASN A 110 -7.34 14.65 17.02
N ILE A 111 -6.09 14.98 16.67
CA ILE A 111 -5.73 15.15 15.24
C ILE A 111 -5.61 13.78 14.54
N ILE A 112 -5.26 12.73 15.29
CA ILE A 112 -5.17 11.35 14.78
C ILE A 112 -6.51 10.86 14.17
N PRO A 113 -7.69 11.05 14.80
CA PRO A 113 -8.96 10.67 14.18
C PRO A 113 -9.40 11.55 13.02
N GLU A 114 -8.97 12.81 12.93
CA GLU A 114 -9.38 13.73 11.85
C GLU A 114 -8.56 13.50 10.57
N VAL A 115 -7.25 13.28 10.69
CA VAL A 115 -6.40 12.83 9.57
C VAL A 115 -6.77 11.40 9.13
N LYS A 116 -7.23 10.53 10.04
CA LYS A 116 -7.80 9.21 9.67
C LYS A 116 -9.15 9.32 8.98
N LYS A 117 -9.97 10.32 9.30
CA LYS A 117 -11.26 10.57 8.64
C LYS A 117 -11.09 11.24 7.29
N GLU A 118 -10.13 12.13 7.11
CA GLU A 118 -9.77 12.69 5.80
C GLU A 118 -9.08 11.65 4.92
N ALA A 119 -8.25 10.75 5.48
CA ALA A 119 -7.71 9.60 4.76
C ALA A 119 -8.80 8.56 4.41
N ALA A 120 -9.79 8.33 5.28
CA ALA A 120 -10.94 7.45 5.00
C ALA A 120 -11.94 8.07 4.01
N ALA A 121 -12.13 9.40 4.06
CA ALA A 121 -12.95 10.16 3.12
C ALA A 121 -12.29 10.23 1.74
N ASN A 122 -10.97 10.38 1.64
CA ASN A 122 -10.26 10.25 0.37
C ASN A 122 -10.31 8.82 -0.19
N ILE A 123 -10.28 7.78 0.66
CA ILE A 123 -10.49 6.38 0.22
C ILE A 123 -11.95 6.15 -0.22
N GLN A 124 -12.92 6.91 0.31
CA GLN A 124 -14.34 6.85 -0.09
C GLN A 124 -14.65 7.69 -1.33
N GLU A 125 -14.04 8.85 -1.53
CA GLU A 125 -14.14 9.61 -2.79
C GLU A 125 -13.46 8.86 -3.95
N ILE A 126 -12.37 8.12 -3.68
CA ILE A 126 -11.77 7.20 -4.67
C ILE A 126 -12.70 5.99 -4.94
N LYS A 127 -13.51 5.54 -3.97
CA LYS A 127 -14.46 4.42 -4.15
C LYS A 127 -15.83 4.80 -4.71
N GLU A 128 -16.29 6.03 -4.52
CA GLU A 128 -17.60 6.51 -5.01
C GLU A 128 -17.51 7.16 -6.39
N GLN A 129 -16.34 7.66 -6.80
CA GLN A 129 -16.09 7.94 -8.23
C GLN A 129 -15.87 6.67 -9.06
N GLU A 130 -15.75 5.50 -8.43
CA GLU A 130 -15.68 4.19 -9.10
C GLU A 130 -17.03 3.46 -9.24
N GLN A 131 -18.16 4.03 -8.78
CA GLN A 131 -19.47 3.34 -8.82
C GLN A 131 -20.58 3.93 -9.70
N VAL A 132 -20.30 4.93 -10.54
CA VAL A 132 -21.24 5.31 -11.62
C VAL A 132 -20.52 5.38 -12.97
N LYS A 133 -20.14 4.20 -13.49
CA LYS A 133 -20.15 3.82 -14.92
C LYS A 133 -19.67 2.37 -15.09
N GLN A 134 -20.58 1.41 -14.93
CA GLN A 134 -20.47 0.13 -15.65
C GLN A 134 -21.10 0.31 -17.05
N PRO A 135 -20.80 -0.52 -18.07
CA PRO A 135 -19.51 -1.16 -18.40
C PRO A 135 -19.30 -1.24 -19.93
N GLU A 136 -18.39 -0.48 -20.55
CA GLU A 136 -17.95 -0.76 -21.93
C GLU A 136 -16.45 -0.45 -22.09
N THR A 137 -15.72 -1.30 -22.80
CA THR A 137 -14.32 -1.15 -23.31
C THR A 137 -13.13 -1.78 -22.54
N LYS A 138 -13.32 -2.71 -21.60
CA LYS A 138 -12.19 -3.56 -21.10
C LYS A 138 -11.61 -4.54 -22.14
N LYS A 139 -12.17 -4.56 -23.36
CA LYS A 139 -11.65 -5.30 -24.51
C LYS A 139 -10.72 -4.46 -25.41
N ASP A 140 -10.61 -3.15 -25.21
CA ASP A 140 -10.02 -2.23 -26.20
C ASP A 140 -8.55 -1.84 -25.92
N LEU A 141 -8.16 -1.61 -24.65
CA LEU A 141 -6.79 -1.18 -24.35
C LEU A 141 -5.75 -2.26 -24.65
N LYS A 142 -6.05 -3.52 -24.31
CA LYS A 142 -5.14 -4.64 -24.56
C LYS A 142 -4.99 -4.95 -26.06
N SER A 143 -6.08 -4.87 -26.83
CA SER A 143 -6.05 -5.04 -28.29
C SER A 143 -5.32 -3.88 -28.95
N LYS A 144 -5.53 -2.65 -28.48
CA LYS A 144 -4.88 -1.45 -29.02
C LYS A 144 -3.39 -1.41 -28.75
N ILE A 145 -2.93 -1.87 -27.57
CA ILE A 145 -1.50 -2.08 -27.29
C ILE A 145 -0.91 -3.13 -28.25
N LEU A 146 -1.63 -4.22 -28.50
CA LEU A 146 -1.19 -5.27 -29.43
C LEU A 146 -1.12 -4.77 -30.88
N GLU A 147 -2.11 -4.00 -31.33
CA GLU A 147 -2.17 -3.42 -32.68
C GLU A 147 -1.07 -2.38 -32.91
N LEU A 148 -0.82 -1.51 -31.93
CA LEU A 148 0.27 -0.53 -31.99
C LEU A 148 1.65 -1.21 -31.94
N SER A 149 1.78 -2.32 -31.22
CA SER A 149 3.01 -3.12 -31.24
C SER A 149 3.20 -3.87 -32.55
N ASN A 150 2.12 -4.40 -33.15
CA ASN A 150 2.16 -5.13 -34.42
C ASN A 150 2.41 -4.20 -35.62
N SER A 151 2.04 -2.92 -35.50
CA SER A 151 2.41 -1.86 -36.46
C SER A 151 3.85 -1.34 -36.30
N GLY A 152 4.63 -1.92 -35.39
CA GLY A 152 6.07 -1.67 -35.24
C GLY A 152 6.43 -0.48 -34.34
N LYS A 153 5.49 0.09 -33.59
CA LYS A 153 5.78 1.17 -32.64
C LYS A 153 6.53 0.65 -31.41
N ALA A 154 7.49 1.44 -30.91
CA ALA A 154 8.21 1.11 -29.70
C ALA A 154 7.31 1.26 -28.46
N SER A 155 7.55 0.46 -27.42
CA SER A 155 6.73 0.46 -26.19
C SER A 155 6.66 1.84 -25.52
N ILE A 156 7.67 2.70 -25.73
CA ILE A 156 7.71 4.07 -25.23
C ILE A 156 6.69 4.96 -25.94
N ASP A 157 6.54 4.79 -27.25
CA ASP A 157 5.59 5.57 -28.05
C ASP A 157 4.16 5.12 -27.78
N ILE A 158 3.96 3.80 -27.60
CA ILE A 158 2.67 3.23 -27.19
C ILE A 158 2.26 3.74 -25.80
N ALA A 159 3.21 3.78 -24.86
CA ALA A 159 2.98 4.32 -23.51
C ALA A 159 2.57 5.79 -23.55
N ARG A 160 3.25 6.59 -24.38
CA ARG A 160 2.94 8.02 -24.54
C ARG A 160 1.59 8.25 -25.23
N GLU A 161 1.25 7.44 -26.22
CA GLU A 161 0.00 7.56 -27.00
C GLU A 161 -1.23 7.09 -26.20
N LEU A 162 -1.05 6.11 -25.32
CA LEU A 162 -2.12 5.55 -24.48
C LEU A 162 -2.15 6.13 -23.06
N GLY A 163 -1.20 6.99 -22.70
CA GLY A 163 -1.12 7.61 -21.37
C GLY A 163 -0.87 6.60 -20.24
N ILE A 164 -0.19 5.49 -20.54
CA ILE A 164 0.09 4.38 -19.61
C ILE A 164 1.59 4.24 -19.38
N SER A 165 1.99 3.53 -18.32
CA SER A 165 3.41 3.34 -18.04
C SER A 165 4.07 2.38 -19.04
N ILE A 166 5.37 2.60 -19.32
CA ILE A 166 6.14 1.73 -20.24
C ILE A 166 6.15 0.28 -19.72
N THR A 167 6.16 0.11 -18.40
CA THR A 167 6.09 -1.18 -17.72
C THR A 167 4.73 -1.85 -17.91
N GLU A 168 3.63 -1.11 -17.89
CA GLU A 168 2.28 -1.64 -18.22
C GLU A 168 2.20 -2.12 -19.67
N VAL A 169 2.77 -1.38 -20.63
CA VAL A 169 2.84 -1.81 -22.04
C VAL A 169 3.63 -3.12 -22.17
N GLN A 170 4.81 -3.18 -21.54
CA GLN A 170 5.64 -4.39 -21.57
C GLN A 170 4.96 -5.58 -20.88
N LEU A 171 4.25 -5.35 -19.78
CA LEU A 171 3.50 -6.38 -19.08
C LEU A 171 2.33 -6.89 -19.94
N ALA A 172 1.59 -5.99 -20.59
CA ALA A 172 0.49 -6.33 -21.49
C ALA A 172 0.95 -7.20 -22.68
N LEU A 173 2.12 -6.89 -23.26
CA LEU A 173 2.75 -7.66 -24.33
C LEU A 173 3.32 -9.01 -23.85
N ARG A 174 3.77 -9.12 -22.60
CA ARG A 174 4.26 -10.39 -22.02
C ARG A 174 3.14 -11.33 -21.60
N LEU A 175 2.02 -10.79 -21.13
CA LEU A 175 0.84 -11.55 -20.68
C LEU A 175 -0.10 -11.92 -21.83
N THR A 176 0.20 -11.53 -23.07
CA THR A 176 -0.52 -12.01 -24.25
C THR A 176 0.18 -13.26 -24.79
N PRO A 177 -0.51 -14.42 -24.89
CA PRO A 177 0.07 -15.58 -25.53
C PRO A 177 0.34 -15.23 -27.00
N LYS A 178 1.59 -15.39 -27.43
CA LYS A 178 1.92 -15.38 -28.86
C LYS A 178 1.25 -16.61 -29.47
N GLY A 179 0.21 -16.37 -30.26
CA GLY A 179 -0.34 -17.39 -31.16
C GLY A 179 0.67 -17.75 -32.23
#